data_AF-A0A2W0AED3-F1
#
_entry.id   AF-A0A2W0AED3-F1
#
_cell.length_a   1.000
_cell.length_b   1.000
_cell.length_c   1.000
_cell.angle_alpha   90.00
_cell.angle_beta   90.00
_cell.angle_gamma   90.00
#
_symmetry.space_group_name_H-M   'P 1'
#
loop_
_entity.id
_entity.type
_entity.pdbx_description
1 polymer ?
#
loop_
_entity_poly.entity_id
_entity_poly.type
_entity_poly.pdbx_seq_one_letter_code
_entity_poly.pdbx_strand_id
1 'polypeptide(L)'
;PTKSGMVGISSRILANDGNRLQLAVRTKLGSAPVTDPGGESYSMNMSIEDLNSWPEERYWFEPGHTLEIGIGQMGTLLISGELLDHMPALPYQPDESLNPIKNQFRVVSPMLIRDGAVVFDEDGSESTYSGPDAALMLYLPGEGRYLVSTVPFDGATEGTVERVRIKFNLEGRRYLFVTGMPACRSSRVWVLHDPKYNLSDHIQGAADNRPMFMAASLRQLLQQ
;
A
#
# COMPACT_ATOMS: atom_id res chain seq x y z
N PRO A 1 2.40 3.77 -38.03
CA PRO A 1 1.21 3.56 -37.17
C PRO A 1 1.63 2.97 -35.82
N THR A 2 1.68 3.81 -34.79
CA THR A 2 1.90 3.39 -33.39
C THR A 2 0.67 2.60 -32.96
N LYS A 3 0.80 1.28 -32.78
CA LYS A 3 -0.26 0.46 -32.18
C LYS A 3 -0.35 0.88 -30.70
N SER A 4 -1.46 1.50 -30.31
CA SER A 4 -1.79 1.69 -28.90
C SER A 4 -2.10 0.31 -28.28
N GLY A 5 -1.47 0.03 -27.16
CA GLY A 5 -1.61 -1.22 -26.42
C GLY A 5 -1.13 -1.03 -24.99
N MET A 6 -1.60 -1.88 -24.09
CA MET A 6 -1.13 -1.90 -22.70
C MET A 6 -0.07 -2.99 -22.58
N VAL A 7 1.03 -2.70 -21.88
CA VAL A 7 2.03 -3.71 -21.52
C VAL A 7 1.89 -3.95 -20.02
N GLY A 8 1.52 -5.18 -19.66
CA GLY A 8 1.65 -5.63 -18.27
C GLY A 8 3.02 -6.22 -18.04
N ILE A 9 3.64 -5.90 -16.90
CA ILE A 9 4.96 -6.39 -16.52
C ILE A 9 4.89 -6.90 -15.09
N SER A 10 5.49 -8.07 -14.86
CA SER A 10 5.75 -8.60 -13.52
C SER A 10 7.16 -9.15 -13.48
N SER A 11 7.89 -8.88 -12.38
CA SER A 11 9.23 -9.42 -12.16
C SER A 11 9.37 -10.01 -10.76
N ARG A 12 10.18 -11.05 -10.63
CA ARG A 12 10.60 -11.64 -9.34
C ARG A 12 12.07 -12.04 -9.38
N ILE A 13 12.74 -11.94 -8.24
CA ILE A 13 14.11 -12.47 -8.08
C ILE A 13 14.03 -13.98 -7.81
N LEU A 14 14.70 -14.79 -8.63
CA LEU A 14 14.81 -16.25 -8.49
C LEU A 14 16.05 -16.68 -7.72
N ALA A 15 17.17 -16.00 -7.97
CA ALA A 15 18.46 -16.31 -7.38
C ALA A 15 19.33 -15.07 -7.30
N ASN A 16 20.28 -15.07 -6.37
CA ASN A 16 21.33 -14.08 -6.22
C ASN A 16 22.67 -14.82 -6.11
N ASP A 17 23.60 -14.61 -7.05
CA ASP A 17 24.93 -15.23 -7.04
C ASP A 17 26.02 -14.30 -6.43
N GLY A 18 25.60 -13.17 -5.86
CA GLY A 18 26.44 -12.13 -5.27
C GLY A 18 26.67 -10.96 -6.23
N ASN A 19 26.94 -11.24 -7.50
CA ASN A 19 27.21 -10.22 -8.51
C ASN A 19 26.02 -9.95 -9.43
N ARG A 20 25.11 -10.92 -9.56
CA ARG A 20 23.97 -10.87 -10.47
C ARG A 20 22.72 -11.46 -9.85
N LEU A 21 21.59 -10.95 -10.29
CA LEU A 21 20.27 -11.44 -9.95
C LEU A 21 19.70 -12.21 -11.13
N GLN A 22 19.20 -13.42 -10.89
CA GLN A 22 18.36 -14.07 -11.87
C GLN A 22 16.93 -13.56 -11.70
N LEU A 23 16.42 -12.84 -12.69
CA LEU A 23 15.05 -12.32 -12.70
C LEU A 23 14.16 -13.26 -13.50
N ALA A 24 13.01 -13.62 -12.95
CA ALA A 24 11.86 -14.09 -13.73
C ALA A 24 11.07 -12.86 -14.14
N VAL A 25 10.90 -12.66 -15.44
CA VAL A 25 10.13 -11.56 -16.01
C VAL A 25 8.98 -12.14 -16.81
N ARG A 26 7.77 -11.65 -16.53
CA ARG A 26 6.56 -11.94 -17.30
C ARG A 26 6.10 -10.66 -17.96
N THR A 27 5.82 -10.75 -19.25
CA THR A 27 5.21 -9.65 -20.00
C THR A 27 4.01 -10.17 -20.76
N LYS A 28 2.96 -9.35 -20.85
CA LYS A 28 1.84 -9.63 -21.74
C LYS A 28 1.35 -8.35 -22.36
N LEU A 29 1.02 -8.48 -23.63
CA LEU A 29 0.42 -7.43 -24.42
C LEU A 29 -1.09 -7.52 -24.25
N GLY A 30 -1.68 -6.46 -23.71
CA GLY A 30 -3.12 -6.25 -23.64
C GLY A 30 -3.57 -5.27 -24.72
N SER A 31 -4.80 -5.42 -25.18
CA SER A 31 -5.48 -4.34 -25.92
C SER A 31 -5.62 -3.13 -25.00
N ALA A 32 -5.38 -1.93 -25.52
CA ALA A 32 -5.67 -0.71 -24.76
C ALA A 32 -7.15 -0.70 -24.35
N PRO A 33 -7.51 -0.19 -23.16
CA PRO A 33 -8.91 -0.04 -22.79
C PRO A 33 -9.60 0.81 -23.86
N VAL A 34 -10.75 0.34 -24.34
CA VAL A 34 -11.65 1.16 -25.15
C VAL A 34 -12.14 2.25 -24.21
N THR A 35 -11.70 3.49 -24.43
CA THR A 35 -12.28 4.64 -23.77
C THR A 35 -13.75 4.71 -24.20
N ASP A 36 -14.66 4.44 -23.27
CA ASP A 36 -16.06 4.78 -23.46
C ASP A 36 -16.16 6.32 -23.60
N PRO A 37 -17.13 6.88 -24.33
CA PRO A 37 -17.26 8.33 -24.56
C PRO A 37 -17.47 9.18 -23.29
N GLY A 38 -17.49 8.57 -22.10
CA GLY A 38 -17.66 9.22 -20.79
C GLY A 38 -16.37 9.48 -20.00
N GLY A 39 -15.18 9.07 -20.47
CA GLY A 39 -13.91 9.46 -19.87
C GLY A 39 -13.52 8.77 -18.55
N GLU A 40 -14.17 7.67 -18.17
CA GLU A 40 -13.74 6.87 -17.02
C GLU A 40 -12.54 5.99 -17.39
N SER A 41 -11.38 6.30 -16.81
CA SER A 41 -10.19 5.47 -16.89
C SER A 41 -10.38 4.21 -16.04
N TYR A 42 -10.70 3.09 -16.67
CA TYR A 42 -10.65 1.78 -16.01
C TYR A 42 -9.19 1.41 -15.70
N SER A 43 -8.79 1.48 -14.44
CA SER A 43 -7.63 0.71 -13.97
C SER A 43 -8.03 -0.77 -14.02
N MET A 44 -7.52 -1.53 -14.99
CA MET A 44 -7.64 -2.99 -14.90
C MET A 44 -6.84 -3.44 -13.68
N ASN A 45 -7.55 -3.82 -12.62
CA ASN A 45 -6.99 -4.57 -11.50
C ASN A 45 -6.57 -5.94 -12.04
N MET A 46 -5.35 -6.05 -12.59
CA MET A 46 -4.78 -7.36 -12.87
C MET A 46 -4.50 -8.05 -11.54
N SER A 47 -5.14 -9.18 -11.31
CA SER A 47 -4.83 -9.99 -10.13
C SER A 47 -3.43 -10.60 -10.27
N ILE A 48 -2.78 -10.89 -9.13
CA ILE A 48 -1.51 -11.64 -9.13
C ILE A 48 -1.69 -13.02 -9.76
N GLU A 49 -2.88 -13.62 -9.66
CA GLU A 49 -3.24 -14.88 -10.29
C GLU A 49 -3.26 -14.79 -11.82
N ASP A 50 -3.80 -13.69 -12.37
CA ASP A 50 -3.74 -13.42 -13.80
C ASP A 50 -2.30 -13.31 -14.29
N LEU A 51 -1.43 -12.64 -13.51
CA LEU A 51 0.00 -12.50 -13.82
C LEU A 51 0.74 -13.84 -13.79
N ASN A 52 0.36 -14.77 -12.91
CA ASN A 52 0.98 -16.09 -12.81
C ASN A 52 0.73 -16.99 -14.02
N SER A 53 -0.35 -16.73 -14.76
CA SER A 53 -0.67 -17.48 -15.99
C SER A 53 0.20 -17.10 -17.20
N TRP A 54 0.99 -16.02 -17.10
CA TRP A 54 1.74 -15.50 -18.24
C TRP A 54 3.08 -16.22 -18.42
N PRO A 55 3.59 -16.33 -19.67
CA PRO A 55 4.91 -16.88 -19.95
C PRO A 55 5.98 -16.17 -19.12
N GLU A 56 6.85 -16.97 -18.50
CA GLU A 56 7.98 -16.50 -17.72
C GLU A 56 9.27 -16.71 -18.48
N GLU A 57 10.04 -15.64 -18.62
CA GLU A 57 11.39 -15.66 -19.17
C GLU A 57 12.40 -15.31 -18.09
N ARG A 58 13.61 -15.84 -18.21
CA ARG A 58 14.66 -15.68 -17.21
C ARG A 58 15.81 -14.85 -17.76
N TYR A 59 16.19 -13.84 -17.00
CA TYR A 59 17.27 -12.92 -17.35
C TYR A 59 18.27 -12.83 -16.22
N TRP A 60 19.55 -12.72 -16.57
CA TRP A 60 20.57 -12.30 -15.61
C TRP A 60 20.67 -10.78 -15.63
N PHE A 61 20.49 -10.17 -14.47
CA PHE A 61 20.59 -8.75 -14.24
C PHE A 61 21.83 -8.46 -13.41
N GLU A 62 22.68 -7.56 -13.89
CA GLU A 62 23.85 -7.07 -13.17
C GLU A 62 23.52 -5.70 -12.58
N PRO A 63 23.49 -5.53 -11.24
CA PRO A 63 23.23 -4.23 -10.62
C PRO A 63 24.18 -3.14 -11.14
N GLY A 64 23.65 -1.93 -11.31
CA GLY A 64 24.36 -0.79 -11.90
C GLY A 64 24.42 -0.80 -13.44
N HIS A 65 23.96 -1.87 -14.10
CA HIS A 65 23.84 -1.95 -15.55
C HIS A 65 22.37 -1.97 -15.98
N THR A 66 22.13 -1.60 -17.24
CA THR A 66 20.80 -1.69 -17.84
C THR A 66 20.64 -3.04 -18.55
N LEU A 67 19.66 -3.82 -18.13
CA LEU A 67 19.19 -5.01 -18.84
C LEU A 67 18.11 -4.60 -19.85
N GLU A 68 18.28 -5.04 -21.09
CA GLU A 68 17.33 -4.80 -22.18
C GLU A 68 16.54 -6.08 -22.50
N ILE A 69 15.21 -5.99 -22.44
CA ILE A 69 14.30 -7.11 -22.73
C ILE A 69 13.39 -6.72 -23.89
N GLY A 70 13.47 -7.43 -25.01
CA GLY A 70 12.60 -7.19 -26.16
C GLY A 70 11.16 -7.61 -25.88
N ILE A 71 10.20 -6.70 -26.00
CA ILE A 71 8.76 -6.98 -25.88
C ILE A 71 8.12 -6.99 -27.28
N GLY A 72 8.49 -8.00 -28.06
CA GLY A 72 7.95 -8.21 -29.41
C GLY A 72 8.01 -6.95 -30.29
N GLN A 73 6.86 -6.56 -30.88
CA GLN A 73 6.77 -5.37 -31.75
C GLN A 73 6.54 -4.05 -31.00
N MET A 74 6.41 -4.05 -29.66
CA MET A 74 6.11 -2.83 -28.89
C MET A 74 7.35 -2.08 -28.39
N GLY A 75 8.53 -2.70 -28.48
CA GLY A 75 9.81 -2.08 -28.14
C GLY A 75 10.60 -2.87 -27.12
N THR A 76 11.42 -2.17 -26.35
CA THR A 76 12.35 -2.75 -25.38
C THR A 76 12.00 -2.27 -23.98
N LEU A 77 11.85 -3.21 -23.05
CA LEU A 77 11.82 -2.92 -21.62
C LEU A 77 13.25 -2.77 -21.11
N LEU A 78 13.51 -1.62 -20.49
CA LEU A 78 14.79 -1.33 -19.85
C LEU A 78 14.63 -1.55 -18.35
N ILE A 79 15.44 -2.42 -17.77
CA ILE A 79 15.51 -2.66 -16.33
C ILE A 79 16.88 -2.17 -15.86
N SER A 80 16.90 -1.19 -14.97
CA SER A 80 18.11 -0.70 -14.31
C SER A 80 17.84 -0.56 -12.81
N GLY A 81 18.92 -0.54 -12.01
CA GLY A 81 18.81 -0.40 -10.57
C GLY A 81 20.07 -0.87 -9.85
N GLU A 82 20.07 -0.68 -8.55
CA GLU A 82 21.15 -1.09 -7.64
C GLU A 82 20.61 -2.09 -6.62
N LEU A 83 21.51 -2.92 -6.08
CA LEU A 83 21.18 -3.74 -4.92
C LEU A 83 21.37 -2.92 -3.67
N LEU A 84 20.30 -2.78 -2.90
CA LEU A 84 20.36 -2.25 -1.54
C LEU A 84 20.54 -3.41 -0.56
N ASP A 85 21.33 -3.21 0.48
CA ASP A 85 21.51 -4.17 1.58
C ASP A 85 20.30 -4.21 2.54
N HIS A 86 19.40 -3.23 2.41
CA HIS A 86 18.14 -3.13 3.15
C HIS A 86 17.06 -2.44 2.29
N MET A 87 15.79 -2.61 2.66
CA MET A 87 14.71 -1.84 2.06
C MET A 87 14.73 -0.41 2.61
N PRO A 88 14.64 0.64 1.78
CA PRO A 88 14.52 2.00 2.26
C PRO A 88 13.27 2.12 3.13
N ALA A 89 13.31 3.02 4.12
CA ALA A 89 12.15 3.26 4.96
C ALA A 89 10.93 3.79 4.14
N LEU A 90 11.21 4.50 3.04
CA LEU A 90 10.22 5.00 2.07
C LEU A 90 10.63 4.54 0.66
N PRO A 91 10.26 3.31 0.25
CA PRO A 91 10.74 2.74 -1.02
C PRO A 91 10.27 3.53 -2.24
N TYR A 92 9.13 4.21 -2.15
CA TYR A 92 8.57 5.01 -3.23
C TYR A 92 8.99 6.49 -3.19
N GLN A 93 9.57 6.94 -2.06
CA GLN A 93 9.98 8.33 -1.84
C GLN A 93 11.25 8.39 -0.97
N PRO A 94 12.39 7.82 -1.45
CA PRO A 94 13.58 7.60 -0.63
C PRO A 94 14.23 8.87 -0.09
N ASP A 95 14.02 10.01 -0.75
CA ASP A 95 14.58 11.30 -0.36
C ASP A 95 13.67 12.10 0.61
N GLU A 96 12.47 11.59 0.92
CA GLU A 96 11.53 12.30 1.77
C GLU A 96 11.93 12.22 3.25
N SER A 97 11.68 13.29 4.00
CA SER A 97 11.88 13.33 5.46
C SER A 97 11.12 12.20 6.15
N LEU A 98 11.81 11.46 7.03
CA LEU A 98 11.19 10.43 7.89
C LEU A 98 10.19 11.01 8.89
N ASN A 99 10.28 12.31 9.18
CA ASN A 99 9.31 12.99 10.02
C ASN A 99 8.12 13.45 9.18
N PRO A 100 6.88 13.13 9.59
CA PRO A 100 5.70 13.58 8.88
C PRO A 100 5.60 15.11 8.90
N ILE A 101 5.04 15.69 7.84
CA ILE A 101 4.76 17.12 7.77
C ILE A 101 3.52 17.48 8.62
N LYS A 102 3.21 18.77 8.75
CA LYS A 102 1.99 19.21 9.44
C LYS A 102 0.77 18.66 8.70
N ASN A 103 -0.22 18.15 9.44
CA ASN A 103 -1.47 17.60 8.90
C ASN A 103 -1.26 16.41 7.93
N GLN A 104 -0.22 15.60 8.17
CA GLN A 104 0.02 14.36 7.44
C GLN A 104 -0.18 13.18 8.38
N PHE A 105 -0.85 12.15 7.86
CA PHE A 105 -0.87 10.81 8.39
C PHE A 105 -0.09 9.92 7.41
N ARG A 106 1.06 9.42 7.86
CA ARG A 106 1.92 8.48 7.12
C ARG A 106 1.96 7.18 7.89
N VAL A 107 1.87 6.06 7.19
CA VAL A 107 1.89 4.74 7.80
C VAL A 107 2.80 3.85 6.97
N VAL A 108 3.78 3.23 7.62
CA VAL A 108 4.70 2.27 7.02
C VAL A 108 4.73 1.04 7.91
N SER A 109 4.58 -0.13 7.32
CA SER A 109 4.53 -1.45 7.99
C SER A 109 3.68 -1.43 9.26
N PRO A 110 2.36 -1.13 9.16
CA PRO A 110 1.51 -1.00 10.33
C PRO A 110 1.23 -2.33 11.01
N MET A 111 1.24 -2.30 12.34
CA MET A 111 0.87 -3.42 13.20
C MET A 111 -0.12 -2.95 14.27
N LEU A 112 -1.24 -3.67 14.45
CA LEU A 112 -2.15 -3.47 15.58
C LEU A 112 -2.01 -4.62 16.57
N ILE A 113 -1.72 -4.26 17.82
CA ILE A 113 -1.61 -5.20 18.94
C ILE A 113 -2.80 -4.95 19.86
N ARG A 114 -3.59 -5.99 20.12
CA ARG A 114 -4.73 -5.98 21.04
C ARG A 114 -4.48 -6.94 22.19
N ASP A 115 -4.45 -6.41 23.41
CA ASP A 115 -4.20 -7.16 24.64
C ASP A 115 -2.92 -8.04 24.60
N GLY A 116 -1.91 -7.58 23.85
CA GLY A 116 -0.63 -8.27 23.69
C GLY A 116 -0.54 -9.24 22.50
N ALA A 117 -1.63 -9.46 21.77
CA ALA A 117 -1.64 -10.27 20.55
C ALA A 117 -1.65 -9.36 19.31
N VAL A 118 -0.86 -9.71 18.28
CA VAL A 118 -0.94 -9.06 16.96
C VAL A 118 -2.25 -9.46 16.29
N VAL A 119 -3.06 -8.48 15.91
CA VAL A 119 -4.36 -8.69 15.24
C VAL A 119 -4.41 -8.12 13.83
N PHE A 120 -3.41 -7.33 13.47
CA PHE A 120 -3.23 -6.76 12.14
C PHE A 120 -1.74 -6.56 11.90
N ASP A 121 -1.24 -6.97 10.74
CA ASP A 121 0.16 -6.85 10.34
C ASP A 121 0.23 -6.73 8.82
N GLU A 122 0.72 -5.59 8.35
CA GLU A 122 0.88 -5.27 6.93
C GLU A 122 2.34 -4.88 6.66
N ASP A 123 3.23 -5.83 6.90
CA ASP A 123 4.66 -5.67 6.65
C ASP A 123 4.95 -5.23 5.20
N GLY A 124 5.94 -4.35 5.05
CA GLY A 124 6.32 -3.76 3.76
C GLY A 124 5.32 -2.79 3.11
N SER A 125 4.12 -2.60 3.66
CA SER A 125 3.11 -1.72 3.08
C SER A 125 3.26 -0.26 3.53
N GLU A 126 2.89 0.69 2.67
CA GLU A 126 2.92 2.13 2.95
C GLU A 126 1.61 2.82 2.51
N SER A 127 1.15 3.80 3.29
CA SER A 127 0.11 4.74 2.87
C SER A 127 0.33 6.11 3.50
N THR A 128 0.13 7.17 2.71
CA THR A 128 0.32 8.56 3.16
C THR A 128 -0.84 9.42 2.69
N TYR A 129 -1.36 10.26 3.58
CA TYR A 129 -2.29 11.33 3.24
C TYR A 129 -1.93 12.63 3.95
N SER A 130 -2.02 13.74 3.21
CA SER A 130 -1.75 15.09 3.72
C SER A 130 -3.00 15.95 3.53
N GLY A 131 -3.61 16.40 4.62
CA GLY A 131 -4.83 17.19 4.60
C GLY A 131 -5.29 17.60 6.00
N PRO A 132 -6.11 18.65 6.14
CA PRO A 132 -6.49 19.23 7.44
C PRO A 132 -7.20 18.24 8.37
N ASP A 133 -7.79 17.19 7.82
CA ASP A 133 -8.51 16.12 8.52
C ASP A 133 -7.90 14.74 8.20
N ALA A 134 -6.56 14.67 8.11
CA ALA A 134 -5.87 13.43 7.80
C ALA A 134 -6.23 12.30 8.79
N ALA A 135 -6.58 11.15 8.22
CA ALA A 135 -7.00 9.98 8.95
C ALA A 135 -6.50 8.70 8.26
N LEU A 136 -6.55 7.62 9.04
CA LEU A 136 -6.19 6.26 8.67
C LEU A 136 -7.40 5.37 8.88
N MET A 137 -7.66 4.48 7.93
CA MET A 137 -8.60 3.38 8.07
C MET A 137 -7.83 2.07 8.09
N LEU A 138 -8.08 1.23 9.08
CA LEU A 138 -7.64 -0.17 9.14
C LEU A 138 -8.87 -1.05 9.00
N TYR A 139 -8.89 -1.97 8.04
CA TYR A 139 -9.94 -2.96 7.88
C TYR A 139 -9.42 -4.33 8.32
N LEU A 140 -10.15 -4.97 9.24
CA LEU A 140 -9.88 -6.32 9.71
C LEU A 140 -11.06 -7.22 9.30
N PRO A 141 -10.85 -8.23 8.44
CA PRO A 141 -11.88 -9.18 8.04
C PRO A 141 -12.67 -9.75 9.22
N GLY A 142 -13.99 -9.62 9.16
CA GLY A 142 -14.90 -10.11 10.20
C GLY A 142 -14.95 -9.28 11.49
N GLU A 143 -14.09 -8.27 11.65
CA GLU A 143 -14.13 -7.33 12.76
C GLU A 143 -14.62 -5.93 12.36
N GLY A 144 -14.56 -5.58 11.06
CA GLY A 144 -14.96 -4.27 10.56
C GLY A 144 -13.77 -3.33 10.41
N ARG A 145 -13.98 -2.03 10.61
CA ARG A 145 -12.91 -1.03 10.46
C ARG A 145 -12.59 -0.29 11.73
N TYR A 146 -11.34 0.16 11.83
CA TYR A 146 -10.87 1.14 12.79
C TYR A 146 -10.51 2.41 12.04
N LEU A 147 -11.00 3.55 12.52
CA LEU A 147 -10.63 4.88 12.03
C LEU A 147 -9.72 5.55 13.04
N VAL A 148 -8.59 6.09 12.60
CA VAL A 148 -7.65 6.85 13.44
C VAL A 148 -7.45 8.22 12.78
N SER A 149 -7.87 9.28 13.45
CA SER A 149 -7.83 10.65 12.91
C SER A 149 -6.86 11.54 13.67
N THR A 150 -6.26 12.53 13.01
CA THR A 150 -5.52 13.62 13.67
C THR A 150 -6.43 14.77 14.16
N VAL A 151 -7.76 14.65 14.01
CA VAL A 151 -8.75 15.60 14.52
C VAL A 151 -9.90 14.88 15.25
N PRO A 152 -10.53 15.50 16.27
CA PRO A 152 -11.68 14.92 16.96
C PRO A 152 -12.88 14.69 16.05
N PHE A 153 -13.64 13.63 16.33
CA PHE A 153 -14.92 13.35 15.68
C PHE A 153 -15.84 12.51 16.57
N ASP A 154 -17.12 12.48 16.22
CA ASP A 154 -18.17 11.87 17.04
C ASP A 154 -17.96 10.36 17.22
N GLY A 155 -18.16 9.90 18.45
CA GLY A 155 -17.98 8.49 18.83
C GLY A 155 -16.53 8.05 19.04
N ALA A 156 -15.55 8.87 18.67
CA ALA A 156 -14.14 8.51 18.78
C ALA A 156 -13.61 8.63 20.22
N THR A 157 -12.75 7.70 20.61
CA THR A 157 -11.98 7.74 21.86
C THR A 157 -10.59 8.31 21.62
N GLU A 158 -10.07 9.10 22.56
CA GLU A 158 -8.73 9.68 22.46
C GLU A 158 -7.65 8.61 22.62
N GLY A 159 -6.66 8.63 21.72
CA GLY A 159 -5.41 7.89 21.79
C GLY A 159 -4.21 8.82 21.93
N THR A 160 -3.12 8.32 22.51
CA THR A 160 -1.86 9.05 22.70
C THR A 160 -0.80 8.58 21.72
N VAL A 161 -0.12 9.52 21.08
CA VAL A 161 0.98 9.25 20.15
C VAL A 161 2.32 9.47 20.87
N GLU A 162 3.16 8.43 20.86
CA GLU A 162 4.51 8.46 21.41
C GLU A 162 5.50 7.86 20.41
N ARG A 163 6.28 8.71 19.74
CA ARG A 163 7.23 8.33 18.67
C ARG A 163 6.50 7.60 17.53
N VAL A 164 6.66 6.28 17.45
CA VAL A 164 6.09 5.40 16.40
C VAL A 164 4.91 4.56 16.91
N ARG A 165 4.37 4.93 18.07
CA ARG A 165 3.35 4.17 18.78
C ARG A 165 2.13 5.04 19.02
N ILE A 166 0.96 4.46 18.80
CA ILE A 166 -0.32 5.03 19.20
C ILE A 166 -0.96 4.09 20.21
N LYS A 167 -1.18 4.58 21.43
CA LYS A 167 -1.80 3.83 22.51
C LYS A 167 -3.23 4.31 22.72
N PHE A 168 -4.19 3.41 22.79
CA PHE A 168 -5.59 3.74 23.06
C PHE A 168 -6.30 2.58 23.76
N ASN A 169 -7.39 2.89 24.45
CA ASN A 169 -8.31 1.90 24.99
C ASN A 169 -9.62 2.01 24.23
N LEU A 170 -10.17 0.89 23.81
CA LEU A 170 -11.42 0.85 23.06
C LEU A 170 -12.17 -0.42 23.47
N GLU A 171 -13.46 -0.28 23.78
CA GLU A 171 -14.32 -1.42 24.16
C GLU A 171 -13.76 -2.26 25.34
N GLY A 172 -13.12 -1.59 26.30
CA GLY A 172 -12.50 -2.24 27.47
C GLY A 172 -11.21 -3.00 27.18
N ARG A 173 -10.68 -2.94 25.96
CA ARG A 173 -9.42 -3.59 25.55
C ARG A 173 -8.32 -2.59 25.34
N ARG A 174 -7.08 -3.04 25.51
CA ARG A 174 -5.88 -2.22 25.32
C ARG A 174 -5.32 -2.43 23.93
N TYR A 175 -5.09 -1.34 23.22
CA TYR A 175 -4.53 -1.35 21.89
C TYR A 175 -3.20 -0.60 21.84
N LEU A 176 -2.29 -1.15 21.05
CA LEU A 176 -1.04 -0.51 20.66
C LEU A 176 -0.92 -0.64 19.14
N PHE A 177 -1.05 0.48 18.45
CA PHE A 177 -0.76 0.57 17.02
C PHE A 177 0.69 1.03 16.84
N VAL A 178 1.46 0.28 16.07
CA VAL A 178 2.88 0.50 15.82
C VAL A 178 3.10 0.68 14.33
N THR A 179 3.96 1.61 13.98
CA THR A 179 4.39 1.86 12.61
C THR A 179 5.92 1.82 12.54
N GLY A 180 6.48 1.57 11.35
CA GLY A 180 7.93 1.59 11.13
C GLY A 180 8.57 2.97 11.34
N MET A 181 7.78 4.05 11.30
CA MET A 181 8.22 5.43 11.46
C MET A 181 7.11 6.32 12.05
N PRO A 182 7.40 7.55 12.53
CA PRO A 182 6.38 8.40 13.17
C PRO A 182 5.18 8.65 12.25
N ALA A 183 3.98 8.33 12.72
CA ALA A 183 2.80 8.32 11.86
C ALA A 183 2.20 9.70 11.61
N CYS A 184 2.28 10.60 12.59
CA CYS A 184 1.81 11.97 12.48
C CYS A 184 2.56 12.87 13.46
N ARG A 185 2.42 14.19 13.30
CA ARG A 185 2.98 15.18 14.25
C ARG A 185 2.13 15.42 15.50
N SER A 186 0.88 14.95 15.50
CA SER A 186 -0.01 15.14 16.65
C SER A 186 0.45 14.27 17.82
N SER A 187 0.35 14.79 19.05
CA SER A 187 0.53 14.00 20.28
C SER A 187 -0.71 13.19 20.65
N ARG A 188 -1.84 13.47 19.99
CA ARG A 188 -3.14 12.83 20.21
C ARG A 188 -3.79 12.44 18.90
N VAL A 189 -4.55 11.36 18.92
CA VAL A 189 -5.41 10.95 17.80
C VAL A 189 -6.77 10.55 18.35
N TRP A 190 -7.73 10.39 17.45
CA TRP A 190 -9.10 9.99 17.78
C TRP A 190 -9.42 8.69 17.06
N VAL A 191 -9.86 7.69 17.82
CA VAL A 191 -10.03 6.33 17.35
C VAL A 191 -11.47 5.89 17.49
N LEU A 192 -12.05 5.40 16.39
CA LEU A 192 -13.37 4.77 16.36
C LEU A 192 -13.23 3.35 15.83
N HIS A 193 -14.00 2.42 16.37
CA HIS A 193 -14.22 1.10 15.77
C HIS A 193 -15.66 1.03 15.26
N ASP A 194 -15.79 0.63 14.00
CA ASP A 194 -17.07 0.42 13.32
C ASP A 194 -17.16 -1.06 12.91
N PRO A 195 -17.78 -1.90 13.77
CA PRO A 195 -17.82 -3.34 13.55
C PRO A 195 -18.81 -3.78 12.46
N LYS A 196 -19.62 -2.85 11.93
CA LYS A 196 -20.61 -3.14 10.89
C LYS A 196 -20.11 -2.85 9.49
N TYR A 197 -18.91 -2.29 9.38
CA TYR A 197 -18.32 -1.93 8.10
C TYR A 197 -17.87 -3.16 7.32
N ASN A 198 -18.37 -3.32 6.09
CA ASN A 198 -17.85 -4.31 5.13
C ASN A 198 -17.18 -3.57 3.98
N LEU A 199 -15.96 -3.95 3.65
CA LEU A 199 -15.13 -3.22 2.70
C LEU A 199 -15.76 -3.19 1.30
N SER A 200 -16.37 -4.31 0.88
CA SER A 200 -17.01 -4.45 -0.44
C SER A 200 -18.20 -3.52 -0.66
N ASP A 201 -18.87 -3.09 0.42
CA ASP A 201 -20.06 -2.23 0.33
C ASP A 201 -19.68 -0.79 -0.06
N HIS A 202 -18.40 -0.43 0.11
CA HIS A 202 -17.92 0.95 0.01
C HIS A 202 -16.80 1.14 -1.00
N ILE A 203 -16.07 0.07 -1.35
CA ILE A 203 -14.96 0.12 -2.31
C ILE A 203 -15.19 -0.92 -3.40
N GLN A 204 -15.44 -0.44 -4.61
CA GLN A 204 -15.66 -1.30 -5.77
C GLN A 204 -14.44 -2.20 -6.02
N GLY A 205 -14.69 -3.52 -6.10
CA GLY A 205 -13.65 -4.52 -6.34
C GLY A 205 -12.80 -4.86 -5.10
N ALA A 206 -13.14 -4.35 -3.91
CA ALA A 206 -12.54 -4.80 -2.67
C ALA A 206 -13.09 -6.17 -2.24
N ALA A 207 -12.29 -6.90 -1.46
CA ALA A 207 -12.63 -8.20 -0.93
C ALA A 207 -12.61 -8.15 0.61
N ASP A 208 -13.64 -8.69 1.24
CA ASP A 208 -13.80 -8.67 2.72
C ASP A 208 -12.97 -9.73 3.44
N ASN A 209 -12.24 -10.57 2.70
CA ASN A 209 -11.47 -11.68 3.24
C ASN A 209 -9.99 -11.34 3.47
N ARG A 210 -9.58 -10.09 3.27
CA ARG A 210 -8.19 -9.65 3.47
C ARG A 210 -8.10 -8.36 4.29
N PRO A 211 -7.09 -8.23 5.15
CA PRO A 211 -6.79 -6.95 5.78
C PRO A 211 -6.49 -5.88 4.72
N MET A 212 -6.75 -4.63 5.08
CA MET A 212 -6.40 -3.46 4.28
C MET A 212 -6.17 -2.28 5.22
N PHE A 213 -5.34 -1.33 4.79
CA PHE A 213 -5.36 0.01 5.35
C PHE A 213 -5.23 1.07 4.27
N MET A 214 -5.66 2.29 4.59
CA MET A 214 -5.39 3.46 3.76
C MET A 214 -5.39 4.74 4.60
N ALA A 215 -4.53 5.68 4.23
CA ALA A 215 -4.59 7.05 4.70
C ALA A 215 -5.44 7.90 3.72
N ALA A 216 -6.37 8.69 4.25
CA ALA A 216 -7.26 9.57 3.48
C ALA A 216 -7.79 10.73 4.34
N SER A 217 -8.69 11.56 3.77
CA SER A 217 -9.47 12.52 4.54
C SER A 217 -10.46 11.78 5.44
N LEU A 218 -10.58 12.19 6.70
CA LEU A 218 -11.58 11.67 7.62
C LEU A 218 -12.99 11.78 7.04
N ARG A 219 -13.31 12.91 6.40
CA ARG A 219 -14.63 13.11 5.78
C ARG A 219 -14.93 12.05 4.72
N GLN A 220 -13.94 11.73 3.89
CA GLN A 220 -14.08 10.68 2.87
C GLN A 220 -14.30 9.31 3.53
N LEU A 221 -13.51 9.00 4.56
CA LEU A 221 -13.61 7.73 5.27
C LEU A 221 -14.95 7.57 6.00
N LEU A 222 -15.53 8.63 6.53
CA LEU A 222 -16.85 8.57 7.19
C LEU A 222 -18.03 8.42 6.22
N GLN A 223 -17.84 8.81 4.94
CA GLN A 223 -18.87 8.69 3.89
C GLN A 223 -18.82 7.36 3.16
N GLN A 224 -17.66 6.72 3.19
CA GLN A 224 -17.49 5.32 2.85
C GLN A 224 -18.17 4.54 3.95
#